data_AF-A0A2H0UUI1-F1
#
_entry.id   AF-A0A2H0UUI1-F1
#
_cell.length_a   1.000
_cell.length_b   1.000
_cell.length_c   1.000
_cell.angle_alpha   90.00
_cell.angle_beta   90.00
_cell.angle_gamma   90.00
#
_symmetry.space_group_name_H-M   'P 1'
#
loop_
_entity.id
_entity.type
_entity.pdbx_description
1 polymer ?
#
loop_
_entity_poly.entity_id
_entity_poly.type
_entity_poly.pdbx_seq_one_letter_code
_entity_poly.pdbx_strand_id
1 'polypeptide(L)'
;MQKLIRGAEGAFIPDIPEEKALNLIRKAIGKNKANLGLDVAATSFYKDKNYLLNKKGYSAKELTQFYLSLLKSFSFIKFIEDPFA
;
A
#
# COMPACT_ATOMS: atom_id res chain seq x y z
N MET A 1 -9.17 14.44 20.35
CA MET A 1 -7.96 13.71 19.90
C MET A 1 -8.41 12.50 19.10
N GLN A 2 -7.88 12.28 17.89
CA GLN A 2 -8.16 11.07 17.13
C GLN A 2 -7.59 9.87 17.91
N LYS A 3 -8.43 8.87 18.20
CA LYS A 3 -8.01 7.66 18.93
C LYS A 3 -7.09 6.85 18.01
N LEU A 4 -5.80 6.82 18.31
CA LEU A 4 -4.85 5.97 17.59
C LEU A 4 -5.10 4.51 18.00
N ILE A 5 -5.65 3.74 17.06
CA ILE A 5 -5.78 2.29 17.18
C ILE A 5 -4.45 1.68 16.72
N ARG A 6 -3.93 0.73 17.52
CA ARG A 6 -2.76 -0.06 17.15
C ARG A 6 -3.23 -1.38 16.57
N GLY A 7 -2.70 -1.76 15.42
CA GLY A 7 -2.87 -3.09 14.85
C GLY A 7 -2.13 -4.17 15.64
N ALA A 8 -2.29 -5.42 15.22
CA ALA A 8 -1.62 -6.58 15.84
C ALA A 8 -0.08 -6.42 15.86
N GLU A 9 0.49 -5.77 14.84
CA GLU A 9 1.92 -5.52 14.69
C GLU A 9 2.37 -4.16 15.27
N GLY A 10 1.50 -3.47 16.01
CA GLY A 10 1.81 -2.16 16.58
C GLY A 10 1.74 -1.00 15.58
N ALA A 11 1.32 -1.25 14.34
CA ALA A 11 1.10 -0.24 13.32
C ALA A 11 -0.03 0.73 13.68
N PHE A 12 0.10 1.98 13.24
CA PHE A 12 -0.99 2.94 13.29
C PHE A 12 -2.01 2.61 12.20
N ILE A 13 -3.31 2.60 12.56
CA ILE A 13 -4.42 2.39 11.62
C ILE A 13 -5.26 3.68 11.54
N PRO A 14 -4.76 4.73 10.88
CA PRO A 14 -5.50 5.98 10.76
C PRO A 14 -6.63 5.86 9.72
N ASP A 15 -7.76 6.51 10.00
CA ASP A 15 -8.85 6.68 9.03
C ASP A 15 -8.55 7.89 8.13
N ILE A 16 -7.67 7.68 7.14
CA ILE A 16 -7.23 8.68 6.16
C ILE A 16 -7.02 8.03 4.78
N PRO A 17 -7.05 8.81 3.69
CA PRO A 17 -6.71 8.30 2.36
C PRO A 17 -5.28 7.73 2.29
N GLU A 18 -5.10 6.70 1.47
CA GLU A 18 -3.84 5.95 1.31
C GLU A 18 -2.69 6.85 0.84
N GLU A 19 -2.96 7.75 -0.11
CA GLU A 19 -1.99 8.74 -0.58
C GLU A 19 -1.53 9.66 0.55
N LYS A 20 -2.43 10.05 1.44
CA LYS A 20 -2.09 10.86 2.61
C LYS A 20 -1.23 10.07 3.59
N ALA A 21 -1.50 8.77 3.78
CA ALA A 21 -0.66 7.89 4.60
C ALA A 21 0.76 7.78 4.03
N LEU A 22 0.91 7.53 2.72
CA LEU A 22 2.23 7.45 2.06
C LEU A 22 3.01 8.77 2.16
N ASN A 23 2.34 9.91 2.02
CA ASN A 23 2.95 11.23 2.19
C ASN A 23 3.40 11.48 3.64
N LEU A 24 2.63 11.03 4.63
CA LEU A 24 3.02 11.11 6.04
C LEU A 24 4.23 10.21 6.34
N ILE A 25 4.28 8.99 5.81
CA ILE A 25 5.44 8.11 5.91
C ILE A 25 6.67 8.77 5.30
N ARG A 26 6.55 9.32 4.08
CA ARG A 26 7.64 10.07 3.43
C ARG A 26 8.13 11.24 4.28
N LYS A 27 7.21 11.99 4.88
CA LYS A 27 7.54 13.10 5.80
C LYS A 27 8.26 12.59 7.05
N ALA A 28 7.83 11.47 7.61
CA ALA A 28 8.44 10.86 8.80
C ALA A 28 9.84 10.31 8.52
N ILE A 29 10.09 9.74 7.34
CA ILE A 29 11.43 9.34 6.89
C ILE A 29 12.36 10.56 6.85
N GLY A 30 11.88 11.71 6.36
CA GLY A 30 12.61 12.98 6.40
C GLY A 30 13.94 12.91 5.65
N LYS A 31 15.05 13.26 6.32
CA LYS A 31 16.41 13.19 5.74
C LYS A 31 17.05 11.81 5.87
N ASN A 32 16.40 10.88 6.56
CA ASN A 32 16.94 9.53 6.72
C ASN A 32 16.88 8.80 5.38
N LYS A 33 17.91 8.01 5.08
CA LYS A 33 17.98 7.23 3.82
C LYS A 33 17.23 5.90 3.96
N ALA A 34 15.94 5.96 4.30
CA ALA A 34 15.09 4.79 4.35
C ALA A 34 14.20 4.72 3.11
N ASN A 35 13.99 3.50 2.61
CA ASN A 35 13.01 3.20 1.59
C ASN A 35 11.79 2.52 2.23
N LEU A 36 10.67 2.51 1.51
CA LEU A 36 9.45 1.83 1.92
C LEU A 36 9.32 0.48 1.20
N GLY A 37 8.97 -0.57 1.96
CA GLY A 37 8.44 -1.82 1.43
C GLY A 37 6.94 -1.87 1.66
N LEU A 38 6.21 -2.49 0.73
CA LEU A 38 4.79 -2.79 0.88
C LEU A 38 4.61 -4.30 0.95
N ASP A 39 3.94 -4.79 1.99
CA ASP A 39 3.30 -6.09 1.95
C ASP A 39 1.86 -5.88 1.48
N VAL A 40 1.55 -6.39 0.29
CA VAL A 40 0.23 -6.23 -0.30
C VAL A 40 -0.69 -7.37 0.12
N ALA A 41 -0.14 -8.55 0.45
CA ALA A 41 -0.90 -9.76 0.75
C ALA A 41 -2.06 -9.98 -0.25
N ALA A 42 -1.78 -9.93 -1.57
CA ALA A 42 -2.80 -9.83 -2.61
C ALA A 42 -3.80 -10.99 -2.64
N THR A 43 -3.38 -12.16 -2.16
CA THR A 43 -4.24 -13.33 -1.93
C THR A 43 -5.44 -13.02 -1.06
N SER A 44 -5.33 -12.09 -0.10
CA SER A 44 -6.43 -11.70 0.80
C SER A 44 -7.62 -11.03 0.09
N PHE A 45 -7.40 -10.46 -1.10
CA PHE A 45 -8.42 -9.79 -1.90
C PHE A 45 -8.54 -10.35 -3.33
N TYR A 46 -7.92 -11.50 -3.60
CA TYR A 46 -8.08 -12.20 -4.87
C TYR A 46 -9.32 -13.09 -4.84
N LYS A 47 -10.21 -12.90 -5.81
CA LYS A 47 -11.47 -13.64 -5.94
C LYS A 47 -11.90 -13.74 -7.40
N ASP A 48 -12.33 -14.92 -7.83
CA ASP A 48 -12.90 -15.15 -9.16
C ASP A 48 -12.00 -14.62 -10.31
N LYS A 49 -10.70 -14.92 -10.22
CA LYS A 49 -9.65 -14.49 -11.17
C LYS A 49 -9.37 -12.97 -11.21
N ASN A 50 -9.89 -12.22 -10.25
CA ASN A 50 -9.69 -10.78 -10.15
C ASN A 50 -9.21 -10.37 -8.76
N TYR A 51 -8.52 -9.25 -8.69
CA TYR A 51 -8.12 -8.58 -7.46
C TYR A 51 -9.13 -7.49 -7.12
N LEU A 52 -9.77 -7.57 -5.94
CA LEU A 52 -10.84 -6.65 -5.54
C LEU A 52 -10.28 -5.46 -4.76
N LEU A 53 -10.25 -4.29 -5.39
CA LEU A 53 -9.82 -3.03 -4.79
C LEU A 53 -10.91 -1.97 -4.98
N ASN A 54 -11.34 -1.30 -3.91
CA ASN A 54 -12.35 -0.23 -3.95
C ASN A 54 -13.63 -0.61 -4.72
N LYS A 55 -14.13 -1.84 -4.50
CA LYS A 55 -15.31 -2.42 -5.18
C LYS A 55 -15.14 -2.60 -6.70
N LYS A 56 -13.93 -2.47 -7.22
CA LYS A 56 -13.59 -2.74 -8.62
C LYS A 56 -12.69 -3.99 -8.70
N GLY A 57 -12.97 -4.84 -9.69
CA GLY A 57 -12.10 -5.96 -10.04
C GLY A 57 -10.97 -5.52 -10.95
N TYR A 58 -9.77 -6.02 -10.69
CA TYR A 58 -8.58 -5.81 -11.49
C TYR A 58 -8.05 -7.15 -11.96
N SER A 59 -7.72 -7.27 -13.23
CA SER A 59 -6.87 -8.36 -13.74
C SER A 59 -5.44 -8.20 -13.20
N ALA A 60 -4.65 -9.28 -13.26
CA ALA A 60 -3.22 -9.21 -12.91
C ALA A 60 -2.49 -8.11 -13.71
N LYS A 61 -2.83 -7.94 -14.99
CA LYS A 61 -2.25 -6.90 -15.84
C LYS A 61 -2.60 -5.49 -15.37
N GLU A 62 -3.87 -5.24 -15.02
CA GLU A 62 -4.30 -3.94 -14.51
C GLU A 62 -3.69 -3.63 -13.14
N LEU A 63 -3.58 -4.64 -12.28
CA LEU A 63 -2.92 -4.50 -10.98
C LEU A 63 -1.41 -4.21 -11.14
N THR A 64 -0.73 -4.83 -12.11
CA THR A 64 0.65 -4.45 -12.48
C THR A 64 0.74 -2.99 -12.90
N GLN A 65 -0.19 -2.49 -13.72
CA GLN A 65 -0.19 -1.07 -14.12
C GLN A 65 -0.44 -0.13 -12.94
N PHE A 66 -1.27 -0.56 -11.98
CA PHE A 66 -1.46 0.16 -10.73
C PHE A 66 -0.17 0.23 -9.91
N TYR A 67 0.57 -0.86 -9.75
CA TYR A 67 1.86 -0.82 -9.06
C TYR A 67 2.87 0.08 -9.78
N LEU A 68 2.93 0.04 -11.12
CA LEU A 68 3.82 0.92 -11.88
C LEU A 68 3.49 2.41 -11.69
N SER A 69 2.20 2.77 -11.66
CA SER A 69 1.80 4.16 -11.40
C SER A 69 2.12 4.58 -9.96
N LEU A 70 1.95 3.67 -8.99
CA LEU A 70 2.31 3.89 -7.59
C LEU A 70 3.81 4.13 -7.44
N LEU A 71 4.66 3.29 -8.03
CA LEU A 71 6.12 3.41 -7.98
C LEU A 71 6.62 4.69 -8.67
N LYS A 72 5.92 5.16 -9.71
CA LYS A 72 6.23 6.44 -10.37
C LYS A 72 5.92 7.63 -9.46
N SER A 73 4.79 7.60 -8.73
CA SER A 73 4.38 8.66 -7.82
C SER A 73 5.15 8.66 -6.50
N PHE A 74 5.53 7.48 -6.01
CA PHE A 74 6.19 7.26 -4.72
C PHE A 74 7.49 6.47 -4.90
N SER A 75 8.48 7.11 -5.53
CA SER A 75 9.75 6.49 -5.91
C SER A 75 10.63 5.97 -4.76
N PHE A 76 10.28 6.28 -3.50
CA PHE A 76 10.92 5.74 -2.30
C PHE A 76 10.38 4.36 -1.91
N ILE A 77 9.29 3.89 -2.53
CA ILE A 77 8.88 2.49 -2.46
C ILE A 77 9.85 1.67 -3.32
N LYS A 78 10.52 0.68 -2.72
CA LYS A 78 11.55 -0.13 -3.37
C LYS A 78 11.28 -1.63 -3.34
N PHE A 79 10.24 -2.06 -2.63
CA PHE A 79 9.92 -3.47 -2.45
C PHE A 79 8.41 -3.66 -2.38
N ILE A 80 7.91 -4.70 -3.03
CA ILE A 80 6.52 -5.15 -2.99
C ILE A 80 6.53 -6.65 -2.73
N GLU A 81 5.98 -7.05 -1.59
CA GLU A 81 5.78 -8.43 -1.16
C GLU A 81 4.35 -8.87 -1.50
N ASP A 82 4.21 -10.14 -1.87
CA ASP A 82 2.97 -10.80 -2.27
C ASP A 82 2.06 -9.94 -3.19
N PRO A 83 2.58 -9.48 -4.35
CA PRO A 83 1.83 -8.60 -5.25
C PRO A 83 0.66 -9.30 -5.96
N PHE A 84 0.64 -10.63 -5.98
CA PHE A 84 -0.31 -11.49 -6.69
C PHE A 84 -0.63 -12.74 -5.86
N ALA A 85 -1.73 -13.43 -6.22
CA ALA A 85 -2.11 -14.74 -5.70
C ALA A 85 -1.56 -15.90 -6.55
#